data_AF-A0A2M7IDK0-F1
#
_entry.id   AF-A0A2M7IDK0-F1
#
_cell.length_a   1.000
_cell.length_b   1.000
_cell.length_c   1.000
_cell.angle_alpha   90.00
_cell.angle_beta   90.00
_cell.angle_gamma   90.00
#
_symmetry.space_group_name_H-M   'P 1'
#
loop_
_entity.id
_entity.type
_entity.pdbx_description
1 polymer ?
#
loop_
_entity_poly.entity_id
_entity_poly.type
_entity_poly.pdbx_seq_one_letter_code
_entity_poly.pdbx_strand_id
1 'polypeptide(L)'
;IFKEKELPKRYVGFSTCFRREAGAYGKDTKGILRVHQFDKVEMFSFCQPDKSEEEHQFLLDQEEKLMKLLKLPYRVINICTGDLGDPAAKKWDIEAWMPGQNQYRETHSTSNCTDWQARRLNIRYKGKDGVSFVHTLNGTAFAIGRILIAILENCQQADGSVVVPEVLRKYLPGGMERIDRRRR
;
A
#
# COMPACT_ATOMS: atom_id res chain seq x y z
N ILE A 1 12.25 -24.49 1.64
CA ILE A 1 13.58 -23.83 1.51
C ILE A 1 13.71 -23.35 0.07
N PHE A 2 14.02 -22.07 -0.14
CA PHE A 2 14.21 -21.49 -1.48
C PHE A 2 15.62 -21.78 -2.02
N LYS A 3 15.77 -21.82 -3.35
CA LYS A 3 17.09 -21.74 -4.00
C LYS A 3 17.48 -20.28 -4.19
N GLU A 4 18.77 -19.96 -4.10
CA GLU A 4 19.28 -18.59 -4.26
C GLU A 4 18.76 -17.88 -5.53
N LYS A 5 18.73 -18.60 -6.66
CA LYS A 5 18.25 -18.12 -7.97
C LYS A 5 16.74 -17.87 -8.06
N GLU A 6 15.96 -18.29 -7.07
CA GLU A 6 14.50 -18.06 -7.02
C GLU A 6 14.16 -16.73 -6.33
N LEU A 7 15.17 -16.04 -5.77
CA LEU A 7 15.02 -14.78 -5.05
C LEU A 7 15.51 -13.60 -5.90
N PRO A 8 14.84 -12.42 -5.86
CA PRO A 8 13.65 -12.15 -5.06
C PRO A 8 12.40 -12.84 -5.63
N LYS A 9 11.58 -13.41 -4.74
CA LYS A 9 10.28 -13.97 -5.09
C LYS A 9 9.19 -12.99 -4.70
N ARG A 10 8.60 -12.35 -5.71
CA ARG A 10 7.61 -11.28 -5.55
C ARG A 10 6.21 -11.80 -5.81
N TYR A 11 5.28 -11.39 -4.96
CA TYR A 11 3.87 -11.73 -5.02
C TYR A 11 3.02 -10.46 -4.99
N VAL A 12 1.89 -10.52 -5.67
CA VAL A 12 0.82 -9.51 -5.56
C VAL A 12 -0.46 -10.25 -5.18
N GLY A 13 -1.03 -9.92 -4.02
CA GLY A 13 -2.25 -10.51 -3.51
C GLY A 13 -3.39 -9.50 -3.52
N PHE A 14 -4.57 -9.90 -3.97
CA PHE A 14 -5.81 -9.14 -3.77
C PHE A 14 -6.68 -9.88 -2.76
N SER A 15 -7.13 -9.19 -1.72
CA SER A 15 -8.04 -9.77 -0.73
C SER A 15 -8.88 -8.73 -0.01
N THR A 16 -9.99 -9.20 0.54
CA THR A 16 -10.76 -8.46 1.54
C THR A 16 -10.04 -8.56 2.89
N CYS A 17 -9.75 -7.41 3.48
CA CYS A 17 -9.12 -7.25 4.78
C CYS A 17 -10.18 -6.99 5.86
N PHE A 18 -10.06 -7.69 6.98
CA PHE A 18 -10.93 -7.52 8.15
C PHE A 18 -10.14 -6.97 9.33
N ARG A 19 -10.59 -5.87 9.93
CA ARG A 19 -9.97 -5.25 11.11
C ARG A 19 -11.00 -4.93 12.18
N ARG A 20 -10.66 -5.20 13.45
CA ARG A 20 -11.51 -4.86 14.60
C ARG A 20 -11.56 -3.35 14.87
N GLU A 21 -10.56 -2.59 14.43
CA GLU A 21 -10.41 -1.14 14.68
C GLU A 21 -10.57 -0.77 16.17
N ALA A 22 -10.15 -1.68 17.06
CA ALA A 22 -10.14 -1.45 18.51
C ALA A 22 -9.20 -0.28 18.85
N GLY A 23 -9.64 0.62 19.73
CA GLY A 23 -8.89 1.83 20.09
C GLY A 23 -9.13 3.05 19.19
N ALA A 24 -10.00 2.96 18.18
CA ALA A 24 -10.34 4.07 17.28
C ALA A 24 -11.61 4.85 17.69
N TYR A 25 -12.04 4.79 18.96
CA TYR A 25 -13.29 5.42 19.40
C TYR A 25 -13.31 6.93 19.05
N GLY A 26 -14.32 7.35 18.29
CA GLY A 26 -14.50 8.73 17.86
C GLY A 26 -13.61 9.21 16.70
N LYS A 27 -12.69 8.38 16.18
CA LYS A 27 -11.81 8.74 15.05
C LYS A 27 -12.36 8.19 13.73
N ASP A 28 -12.40 9.04 12.70
CA ASP A 28 -12.78 8.68 11.32
C ASP A 28 -14.13 7.92 11.22
N THR A 29 -15.12 8.29 12.03
CA THR A 29 -16.40 7.56 12.15
C THR A 29 -17.32 7.68 10.93
N LYS A 30 -17.02 8.59 9.99
CA LYS A 30 -17.82 8.84 8.78
C LYS A 30 -17.03 8.50 7.53
N GLY A 31 -17.70 7.86 6.56
CA GLY A 31 -17.12 7.52 5.27
C GLY A 31 -16.46 6.14 5.27
N ILE A 32 -15.50 5.93 4.36
CA ILE A 32 -14.87 4.62 4.12
C ILE A 32 -13.36 4.61 4.42
N LEU A 33 -12.87 5.60 5.17
CA LEU A 33 -11.43 5.74 5.46
C LEU A 33 -10.93 4.72 6.48
N ARG A 34 -11.75 4.48 7.51
CA ARG A 34 -11.52 3.50 8.58
C ARG A 34 -12.78 2.66 8.75
N VAL A 35 -12.70 1.40 8.34
CA VAL A 35 -13.83 0.48 8.28
C VAL A 35 -13.38 -0.91 8.70
N HIS A 36 -14.33 -1.73 9.15
CA HIS A 36 -14.04 -3.11 9.54
C HIS A 36 -13.66 -4.01 8.36
N GLN A 37 -14.11 -3.65 7.16
CA GLN A 37 -13.89 -4.42 5.94
C GLN A 37 -13.47 -3.47 4.81
N PHE A 38 -12.36 -3.78 4.14
CA PHE A 38 -11.91 -3.08 2.94
C PHE A 38 -11.07 -4.00 2.07
N ASP A 39 -11.06 -3.77 0.76
CA ASP A 39 -10.20 -4.53 -0.15
C ASP A 39 -8.81 -3.91 -0.25
N LYS A 40 -7.81 -4.77 -0.44
CA LYS A 40 -6.41 -4.36 -0.57
C LYS A 40 -5.70 -5.18 -1.64
N VAL A 41 -4.90 -4.50 -2.44
CA VAL A 41 -3.83 -5.10 -3.25
C VAL A 41 -2.53 -4.96 -2.46
N GLU A 42 -1.93 -6.08 -2.07
CA GLU A 42 -0.68 -6.14 -1.29
C GLU A 42 0.44 -6.71 -2.15
N MET A 43 1.61 -6.09 -2.09
CA MET A 43 2.87 -6.63 -2.59
C MET A 43 3.59 -7.34 -1.45
N PHE A 44 4.18 -8.49 -1.73
CA PHE A 44 5.01 -9.22 -0.77
C PHE A 44 6.24 -9.80 -1.45
N SER A 45 7.40 -9.64 -0.84
CA SER A 45 8.67 -10.14 -1.36
C SER A 45 9.40 -11.00 -0.35
N PHE A 46 9.93 -12.12 -0.82
CA PHE A 46 11.01 -12.84 -0.16
C PHE A 46 12.31 -12.52 -0.90
N CYS A 47 13.35 -12.10 -0.20
CA CYS A 47 14.64 -11.78 -0.82
C CYS A 47 15.83 -12.27 -0.01
N GLN A 48 17.01 -12.16 -0.59
CA GLN A 48 18.27 -12.40 0.11
C GLN A 48 18.51 -11.25 1.12
N PRO A 49 19.13 -11.52 2.28
CA PRO A 49 19.35 -10.50 3.32
C PRO A 49 20.05 -9.22 2.83
N ASP A 50 21.12 -9.38 2.06
CA ASP A 50 21.94 -8.32 1.46
C ASP A 50 21.21 -7.50 0.39
N LYS A 51 20.08 -8.01 -0.12
CA LYS A 51 19.23 -7.35 -1.11
C LYS A 51 17.97 -6.72 -0.53
N SER A 52 17.77 -6.80 0.79
CA SER A 52 16.51 -6.35 1.40
C SER A 52 16.28 -4.84 1.33
N GLU A 53 17.33 -4.02 1.43
CA GLU A 53 17.17 -2.57 1.29
C GLU A 53 16.82 -2.17 -0.15
N GLU A 54 17.46 -2.79 -1.14
CA GLU A 54 17.16 -2.61 -2.57
C GLU A 54 15.72 -3.03 -2.88
N GLU A 55 15.27 -4.16 -2.34
CA GLU A 55 13.90 -4.64 -2.50
C GLU A 55 12.88 -3.72 -1.80
N HIS A 56 13.23 -3.12 -0.65
CA HIS A 56 12.35 -2.17 0.04
C HIS A 56 12.15 -0.91 -0.80
N GLN A 57 13.24 -0.37 -1.35
CA GLN A 57 13.17 0.77 -2.27
C GLN A 57 12.36 0.43 -3.52
N PHE A 58 12.54 -0.77 -4.09
CA PHE A 58 11.74 -1.23 -5.22
C PHE A 58 10.24 -1.23 -4.94
N LEU A 59 9.80 -1.68 -3.74
CA LEU A 59 8.40 -1.64 -3.35
C LEU A 59 7.88 -0.20 -3.22
N LEU A 60 8.63 0.68 -2.55
CA LEU A 60 8.28 2.11 -2.47
C LEU A 60 8.15 2.74 -3.86
N ASP A 61 9.07 2.44 -4.78
CA ASP A 61 9.04 2.93 -6.15
C ASP A 61 7.77 2.47 -6.90
N GLN A 62 7.28 1.25 -6.63
CA GLN A 62 6.01 0.79 -7.19
C GLN A 62 4.82 1.56 -6.61
N GLU A 63 4.78 1.78 -5.30
CA GLU A 63 3.71 2.57 -4.65
C GLU A 63 3.67 4.00 -5.21
N GLU A 64 4.83 4.66 -5.29
CA GLU A 64 4.96 5.99 -5.89
C GLU A 64 4.56 6.03 -7.36
N LYS A 65 4.96 5.02 -8.15
CA LYS A 65 4.58 4.90 -9.56
C LYS A 65 3.06 4.83 -9.72
N LEU A 66 2.37 4.07 -8.86
CA LEU A 66 0.91 3.96 -8.88
C LEU A 66 0.24 5.32 -8.58
N MET A 67 0.75 6.06 -7.59
CA MET A 67 0.26 7.41 -7.27
C MET A 67 0.51 8.42 -8.40
N LYS A 68 1.71 8.38 -9.02
CA LYS A 68 2.06 9.22 -10.17
C LYS A 68 1.16 8.94 -11.38
N LEU A 69 0.84 7.68 -11.66
CA LEU A 69 -0.08 7.29 -12.73
C LEU A 69 -1.50 7.82 -12.50
N LEU A 70 -1.96 7.84 -11.25
CA LEU A 70 -3.25 8.43 -10.87
C LEU A 70 -3.23 9.96 -10.84
N LYS A 71 -2.06 10.60 -10.97
CA LYS A 71 -1.84 12.05 -10.86
C LYS A 71 -2.34 12.60 -9.50
N LEU A 72 -2.21 11.82 -8.43
CA LEU A 72 -2.63 12.22 -7.09
C LEU A 72 -1.46 12.86 -6.32
N PRO A 73 -1.65 14.00 -5.64
CA PRO A 73 -0.64 14.59 -4.78
C PRO A 73 -0.41 13.74 -3.53
N TYR A 74 0.85 13.49 -3.19
CA TYR A 74 1.26 12.69 -2.02
C TYR A 74 2.58 13.17 -1.43
N ARG A 75 2.91 12.67 -0.25
CA ARG A 75 4.25 12.74 0.36
C ARG A 75 4.69 11.36 0.84
N VAL A 76 6.00 11.16 0.91
CA VAL A 76 6.61 9.95 1.48
C VAL A 76 7.19 10.30 2.85
N ILE A 77 6.85 9.52 3.87
CA ILE A 77 7.31 9.71 5.24
C ILE A 77 8.15 8.50 5.66
N ASN A 78 9.35 8.75 6.18
CA ASN A 78 10.14 7.74 6.88
C ASN A 78 9.69 7.68 8.35
N ILE A 79 9.20 6.52 8.77
CA ILE A 79 8.56 6.35 10.08
C ILE A 79 9.62 6.27 11.18
N CYS A 80 9.42 7.04 12.24
CA CYS A 80 10.34 7.07 13.38
C CYS A 80 10.19 5.81 14.23
N THR A 81 11.21 5.51 15.04
CA THR A 81 11.27 4.27 15.83
C THR A 81 10.09 4.06 16.77
N GLY A 82 9.53 5.14 17.34
CA GLY A 82 8.39 5.06 18.27
C GLY A 82 7.04 4.74 17.60
N ASP A 83 6.97 4.82 16.27
CA ASP A 83 5.75 4.55 15.49
C ASP A 83 5.94 3.35 14.53
N LEU A 84 7.08 2.65 14.63
CA LEU A 84 7.27 1.38 13.95
C LEU A 84 6.47 0.28 14.65
N GLY A 85 5.79 -0.55 13.86
CA GLY A 85 5.19 -1.78 14.36
C GLY A 85 6.26 -2.86 14.58
N ASP A 86 6.03 -3.76 15.54
CA ASP A 86 6.96 -4.80 15.98
C ASP A 86 7.76 -5.53 14.89
N PRO A 87 7.17 -5.98 13.75
CA PRO A 87 7.93 -6.73 12.75
C PRO A 87 8.83 -5.85 11.86
N ALA A 88 8.62 -4.53 11.79
CA ALA A 88 9.28 -3.67 10.82
C ALA A 88 10.60 -3.11 11.36
N ALA A 89 11.71 -3.40 10.66
CA ALA A 89 13.00 -2.77 10.94
C ALA A 89 13.09 -1.36 10.32
N LYS A 90 12.39 -1.14 9.20
CA LYS A 90 12.24 0.15 8.52
C LYS A 90 10.89 0.21 7.81
N LYS A 91 10.25 1.37 7.82
CA LYS A 91 8.95 1.59 7.18
C LYS A 91 8.88 2.96 6.51
N TRP A 92 8.28 2.99 5.33
CA TRP A 92 7.84 4.21 4.67
C TRP A 92 6.33 4.19 4.52
N ASP A 93 5.71 5.36 4.73
CA ASP A 93 4.30 5.57 4.41
C ASP A 93 4.17 6.56 3.26
N ILE A 94 3.27 6.25 2.33
CA ILE A 94 2.76 7.25 1.39
C ILE A 94 1.46 7.79 1.96
N GLU A 95 1.41 9.12 2.06
CA GLU A 95 0.22 9.83 2.46
C GLU A 95 -0.30 10.66 1.29
N ALA A 96 -1.55 10.41 0.89
CA ALA A 96 -2.21 11.20 -0.15
C ALA A 96 -2.81 12.47 0.45
N TRP A 97 -2.76 13.57 -0.31
CA TRP A 97 -3.44 14.81 0.06
C TRP A 97 -4.96 14.66 -0.06
N MET A 98 -5.69 14.99 1.00
CA MET A 98 -7.15 14.93 1.06
C MET A 98 -7.71 16.36 1.20
N PRO A 99 -8.07 17.05 0.09
CA PRO A 99 -8.46 18.46 0.13
C PRO A 99 -9.70 18.73 0.98
N GLY A 100 -10.64 17.79 1.06
CA GLY A 100 -11.82 17.91 1.92
C GLY A 100 -11.50 17.88 3.42
N GLN A 101 -10.31 17.36 3.77
CA GLN A 101 -9.82 17.29 5.15
C GLN A 101 -8.66 18.26 5.42
N ASN A 102 -8.16 18.93 4.39
CA ASN A 102 -7.00 19.84 4.45
C ASN A 102 -5.75 19.21 5.12
N GLN A 103 -5.47 17.94 4.82
CA GLN A 103 -4.35 17.21 5.39
C GLN A 103 -3.91 16.03 4.52
N TYR A 104 -2.70 15.53 4.76
CA TYR A 104 -2.23 14.27 4.23
C TYR A 104 -2.75 13.08 5.06
N ARG A 105 -3.19 12.01 4.42
CA ARG A 105 -3.66 10.77 5.06
C ARG A 105 -2.94 9.56 4.47
N GLU A 106 -2.48 8.65 5.33
CA GLU A 106 -1.85 7.39 4.94
C GLU A 106 -2.73 6.58 3.97
N THR A 107 -2.17 6.25 2.81
CA THR A 107 -2.82 5.40 1.78
C THR A 107 -2.01 4.15 1.48
N HIS A 108 -0.70 4.19 1.67
CA HIS A 108 0.21 3.06 1.45
C HIS A 108 1.20 2.97 2.61
N SER A 109 1.72 1.77 2.82
CA SER A 109 2.81 1.51 3.74
C SER A 109 3.66 0.38 3.18
N THR A 110 4.98 0.53 3.28
CA THR A 110 5.93 -0.52 2.92
C THR A 110 6.98 -0.71 4.01
N SER A 111 7.23 -1.97 4.36
CA SER A 111 8.10 -2.35 5.46
C SER A 111 9.14 -3.39 5.04
N ASN A 112 10.37 -3.19 5.50
CA ASN A 112 11.38 -4.24 5.55
C ASN A 112 11.32 -4.91 6.93
N CYS A 113 10.91 -6.17 6.97
CA CYS A 113 10.77 -6.94 8.20
C CYS A 113 12.01 -7.79 8.53
N THR A 114 13.07 -7.65 7.72
CA THR A 114 14.28 -8.48 7.76
C THR A 114 13.91 -9.95 7.92
N ASP A 115 14.52 -10.67 8.85
CA ASP A 115 14.23 -12.08 9.10
C ASP A 115 13.18 -12.30 10.21
N TRP A 116 12.54 -11.25 10.74
CA TRP A 116 11.63 -11.34 11.89
C TRP A 116 10.49 -12.33 11.65
N GLN A 117 9.81 -12.20 10.51
CA GLN A 117 8.74 -13.13 10.10
C GLN A 117 9.32 -14.47 9.62
N ALA A 118 10.44 -14.44 8.90
CA ALA A 118 11.07 -15.63 8.35
C ALA A 118 11.53 -16.61 9.44
N ARG A 119 12.08 -16.12 10.55
CA ARG A 119 12.45 -16.93 11.72
C ARG A 119 11.25 -17.63 12.33
N ARG A 120 10.15 -16.89 12.52
CA ARG A 120 8.90 -17.42 13.11
C ARG A 120 8.23 -18.48 12.25
N LEU A 121 8.30 -18.32 10.93
CA LEU A 121 7.71 -19.24 9.95
C LEU A 121 8.72 -20.27 9.41
N ASN A 122 9.95 -20.27 9.94
CA ASN A 122 11.06 -21.13 9.51
C ASN A 122 11.36 -21.09 7.98
N ILE A 123 11.28 -19.89 7.39
CA ILE A 123 11.45 -19.67 5.95
C ILE A 123 12.93 -19.40 5.64
N ARG A 124 13.56 -20.36 4.97
CA ARG A 124 15.00 -20.36 4.68
C ARG A 124 15.28 -20.44 3.20
N TYR A 125 16.47 -20.01 2.80
CA TYR A 125 17.04 -20.27 1.47
C TYR A 125 18.41 -20.94 1.60
N LYS A 126 18.81 -21.66 0.55
CA LYS A 126 20.15 -22.23 0.42
C LYS A 126 20.97 -21.33 -0.51
N GLY A 127 21.90 -20.58 0.06
CA GLY A 127 22.89 -19.77 -0.64
C GLY A 127 24.23 -20.51 -0.77
N LYS A 128 25.25 -19.80 -1.25
CA LYS A 128 26.62 -20.30 -1.40
C LYS A 128 27.25 -20.72 -0.06
N ASP A 129 27.06 -19.92 0.98
CA ASP A 129 27.70 -20.12 2.30
C ASP A 129 26.87 -21.00 3.26
N GLY A 130 25.77 -21.59 2.77
CA GLY A 130 24.92 -22.49 3.52
C GLY A 130 23.45 -22.09 3.54
N VAL A 131 22.77 -22.41 4.64
CA VAL A 131 21.34 -22.17 4.81
C VAL A 131 21.13 -20.97 5.73
N SER A 132 20.40 -19.97 5.24
CA SER A 132 20.08 -18.75 6.00
C SER A 132 18.59 -18.42 5.90
N PHE A 133 18.09 -17.59 6.81
CA PHE A 133 16.73 -17.05 6.69
C PHE A 133 16.67 -16.05 5.53
N VAL A 134 15.53 -16.03 4.83
CA VAL A 134 15.24 -14.95 3.87
C VAL A 134 14.87 -13.68 4.62
N HIS A 135 14.98 -12.53 3.96
CA HIS A 135 14.29 -11.34 4.41
C HIS A 135 12.88 -11.26 3.79
N THR A 136 11.93 -10.72 4.54
CA THR A 136 10.56 -10.50 4.09
C THR A 136 10.22 -9.02 4.04
N LEU A 137 9.51 -8.64 2.99
CA LEU A 137 9.03 -7.29 2.78
C LEU A 137 7.57 -7.32 2.34
N ASN A 138 6.84 -6.29 2.70
CA ASN A 138 5.48 -6.07 2.23
C ASN A 138 5.26 -4.60 1.91
N GLY A 139 4.34 -4.34 0.98
CA GLY A 139 3.98 -2.99 0.53
C GLY A 139 2.52 -2.96 0.11
N THR A 140 1.83 -1.87 0.42
CA THR A 140 0.44 -1.71 -0.01
C THR A 140 0.45 -1.17 -1.43
N ALA A 141 0.03 -1.93 -2.44
CA ALA A 141 -0.14 -1.37 -3.77
C ALA A 141 -1.36 -0.43 -3.82
N PHE A 142 -2.50 -0.87 -3.24
CA PHE A 142 -3.65 0.00 -2.98
C PHE A 142 -4.50 -0.54 -1.84
N ALA A 143 -4.80 0.31 -0.85
CA ALA A 143 -5.98 0.14 0.01
C ALA A 143 -7.19 0.77 -0.71
N ILE A 144 -8.08 -0.07 -1.26
CA ILE A 144 -9.09 0.36 -2.26
C ILE A 144 -9.99 1.48 -1.72
N GLY A 145 -10.48 1.36 -0.48
CA GLY A 145 -11.33 2.40 0.12
C GLY A 145 -10.61 3.75 0.26
N ARG A 146 -9.34 3.74 0.67
CA ARG A 146 -8.57 4.97 0.90
C ARG A 146 -8.20 5.67 -0.40
N ILE A 147 -7.79 4.91 -1.42
CA ILE A 147 -7.46 5.50 -2.72
C ILE A 147 -8.70 6.04 -3.43
N LEU A 148 -9.86 5.41 -3.26
CA LEU A 148 -11.12 5.95 -3.78
C LEU A 148 -11.44 7.32 -3.17
N ILE A 149 -11.21 7.52 -1.86
CA ILE A 149 -11.38 8.84 -1.23
C ILE A 149 -10.44 9.85 -1.89
N ALA A 150 -9.15 9.51 -2.07
CA ALA A 150 -8.19 10.41 -2.70
C ALA A 150 -8.60 10.80 -4.13
N ILE A 151 -9.09 9.85 -4.93
CA ILE A 151 -9.60 10.11 -6.29
C ILE A 151 -10.84 11.00 -6.25
N LEU A 152 -11.83 10.66 -5.41
CA LEU A 152 -13.07 11.43 -5.31
C LEU A 152 -12.80 12.87 -4.90
N GLU A 153 -11.94 13.09 -3.90
CA GLU A 153 -11.65 14.42 -3.39
C GLU A 153 -10.78 15.26 -4.33
N ASN A 154 -9.75 14.67 -4.97
CA ASN A 154 -8.84 15.42 -5.84
C ASN A 154 -9.36 15.60 -7.27
N CYS A 155 -10.30 14.76 -7.72
CA CYS A 155 -10.83 14.82 -9.09
C CYS A 155 -12.25 15.40 -9.18
N GLN A 156 -12.81 15.90 -8.07
CA GLN A 156 -14.13 16.55 -8.06
C GLN A 156 -14.16 17.83 -8.88
N GLN A 157 -15.33 18.14 -9.46
CA GLN A 157 -15.62 19.35 -10.22
C GLN A 157 -16.64 20.22 -9.48
N ALA A 158 -16.77 21.48 -9.89
CA ALA A 158 -17.70 22.44 -9.25
C ALA A 158 -19.17 22.00 -9.27
N ASP A 159 -19.57 21.20 -10.26
CA ASP A 159 -20.94 20.64 -10.36
C ASP A 159 -21.14 19.36 -9.51
N GLY A 160 -20.11 18.92 -8.78
CA GLY A 160 -20.10 17.74 -7.94
C GLY A 160 -19.86 16.42 -8.69
N SER A 161 -19.56 16.46 -9.98
CA SER A 161 -19.04 15.29 -10.70
C SER A 161 -17.58 15.00 -10.36
N VAL A 162 -17.09 13.82 -10.69
CA VAL A 162 -15.70 13.42 -10.50
C VAL A 162 -15.11 12.98 -11.84
N VAL A 163 -14.01 13.59 -12.25
CA VAL A 163 -13.25 13.15 -13.43
C VAL A 163 -12.53 11.84 -13.10
N VAL A 164 -12.67 10.84 -13.96
CA VAL A 164 -11.95 9.58 -13.81
C VAL A 164 -10.50 9.76 -14.28
N PRO A 165 -9.49 9.40 -13.46
CA PRO A 165 -8.09 9.38 -13.89
C PRO A 165 -7.91 8.60 -15.20
N GLU A 166 -7.19 9.18 -16.16
CA GLU A 166 -7.03 8.62 -17.52
C GLU A 166 -6.62 7.14 -17.52
N VAL A 167 -5.70 6.76 -16.62
CA VAL A 167 -5.18 5.39 -16.49
C VAL A 167 -6.25 4.38 -16.08
N LEU A 168 -7.35 4.82 -15.47
CA LEU A 168 -8.45 3.97 -15.01
C LEU A 168 -9.54 3.78 -16.07
N ARG A 169 -9.69 4.71 -17.03
CA ARG A 169 -10.82 4.73 -17.99
C ARG A 169 -10.94 3.42 -18.77
N LYS A 170 -9.83 2.82 -19.18
CA LYS A 170 -9.81 1.53 -19.90
C LYS A 170 -10.35 0.34 -19.10
N TYR A 171 -10.44 0.46 -17.78
CA TYR A 171 -11.00 -0.56 -16.90
C TYR A 171 -12.49 -0.32 -16.57
N LEU A 172 -13.04 0.82 -16.96
CA LEU A 172 -14.43 1.17 -16.71
C LEU A 172 -15.31 0.89 -17.93
N PRO A 173 -16.60 0.54 -17.74
CA PRO A 173 -17.53 0.32 -18.84
C PRO A 173 -17.58 1.51 -19.81
N GLY A 174 -17.44 1.23 -21.11
CA GLY A 174 -17.51 2.25 -22.15
C GLY A 174 -16.42 3.32 -22.11
N GLY A 175 -15.32 3.10 -21.37
CA GLY A 175 -14.26 4.10 -21.25
C GLY A 175 -14.65 5.32 -20.41
N MET A 176 -15.60 5.15 -19.48
CA MET A 176 -16.17 6.24 -18.66
C MET A 176 -15.12 7.23 -18.17
N GLU A 177 -15.30 8.51 -18.56
CA GLU A 177 -14.35 9.59 -18.25
C GLU A 177 -14.73 10.41 -17.02
N ARG A 178 -15.99 10.29 -16.59
CA ARG A 178 -16.58 11.10 -15.53
C ARG A 178 -17.69 10.34 -14.82
N ILE A 179 -17.77 10.52 -13.50
CA ILE A 179 -18.84 10.03 -12.64
C ILE A 179 -19.72 11.22 -12.29
N ASP A 180 -20.97 11.21 -12.75
CA ASP A 180 -21.90 12.29 -12.47
C ASP A 180 -22.52 12.21 -11.08
N ARG A 181 -22.79 13.38 -10.50
CA ARG A 181 -23.58 13.48 -9.28
C ARG A 181 -25.00 12.97 -9.56
N ARG A 182 -25.44 11.96 -8.81
CA ARG A 182 -26.80 11.46 -8.90
C ARG A 182 -27.77 12.60 -8.58
N ARG A 183 -28.58 13.00 -9.57
CA ARG A 183 -29.71 13.91 -9.36
C ARG A 183 -30.73 13.16 -8.50
N ARG A 184 -31.14 13.77 -7.38
CA ARG A 184 -32.25 13.29 -6.57
C ARG A 184 -33.57 13.63 -7.26
#